data_AF-A0AAT9H8R8-F1
#
_entry.id   AF-A0AAT9H8R8-F1
#
_cell.length_a   1.000
_cell.length_b   1.000
_cell.length_c   1.000
_cell.angle_alpha   90.00
_cell.angle_beta   90.00
_cell.angle_gamma   90.00
#
_symmetry.space_group_name_H-M   'P 1'
#
loop_
_entity.id
_entity.type
_entity.pdbx_description
1 polymer ?
#
loop_
_entity_poly.entity_id
_entity_poly.type
_entity_poly.pdbx_seq_one_letter_code
_entity_poly.pdbx_strand_id
1 'polypeptide(L)'
;MRASLLQVAVNEGESVESRRLRVAGMVRDQAGADLVVLPELWTTGAFSYEAFGSEAEPLEGPTCEAMAKAASDAGVWLHAGSIPERDPDGPLYNTSSSSPRR
;
A
#
# COMPACT_ATOMS: atom_id res chain seq x y z
N MET A 1 0.87 -19.47 12.53
CA MET A 1 0.72 -18.23 11.73
C MET A 1 2.07 -17.89 11.13
N ARG A 2 2.15 -17.73 9.81
CA ARG A 2 3.35 -17.27 9.09
C ARG A 2 3.11 -15.84 8.60
N ALA A 3 3.99 -14.92 8.97
CA ALA A 3 3.91 -13.52 8.55
C ALA A 3 5.10 -13.13 7.68
N SER A 4 4.85 -12.37 6.63
CA SER A 4 5.87 -11.75 5.77
C SER A 4 5.83 -10.23 5.95
N LEU A 5 6.95 -9.64 6.37
CA LEU A 5 7.11 -8.19 6.47
C LEU A 5 7.91 -7.74 5.25
N LEU A 6 7.28 -6.99 4.35
CA LEU A 6 7.91 -6.59 3.10
C LEU A 6 8.60 -5.24 3.28
N GLN A 7 9.90 -5.22 3.03
CA GLN A 7 10.64 -3.97 2.89
C GLN A 7 10.56 -3.49 1.44
N VAL A 8 10.10 -2.27 1.24
CA VAL A 8 9.90 -1.67 -0.08
C VAL A 8 10.89 -0.54 -0.27
N ALA A 9 11.73 -0.64 -1.31
CA ALA A 9 12.53 0.50 -1.74
C ALA A 9 11.61 1.57 -2.36
N VAL A 10 11.79 2.82 -1.93
CA VAL A 10 11.09 4.00 -2.48
C VAL A 10 12.15 4.89 -3.11
N ASN A 11 12.02 5.13 -4.42
CA ASN A 11 12.93 5.95 -5.21
C ASN A 11 12.13 7.10 -5.83
N GLU A 12 12.57 8.34 -5.64
CA GLU A 12 11.91 9.55 -6.16
C GLU A 12 11.69 9.53 -7.68
N GLY A 13 12.55 8.84 -8.44
CA GLY A 13 12.40 8.69 -9.90
C GLY A 13 11.36 7.65 -10.34
N GLU A 14 10.80 6.86 -9.43
CA GLU A 14 9.73 5.89 -9.70
C GLU A 14 8.37 6.53 -9.34
N SER A 15 7.43 6.48 -10.29
CA SER A 15 6.07 6.99 -10.04
C SER A 15 5.32 6.14 -9.01
N VAL A 16 4.34 6.75 -8.34
CA VAL A 16 3.44 6.05 -7.40
C VAL A 16 2.77 4.85 -8.06
N GLU A 17 2.27 5.03 -9.30
CA GLU A 17 1.66 3.95 -10.08
C GLU A 17 2.62 2.77 -10.34
N SER A 18 3.84 3.05 -10.78
CA SER A 18 4.84 2.01 -11.04
C SER A 18 5.19 1.24 -9.77
N ARG A 19 5.34 1.97 -8.66
CA ARG A 19 5.59 1.40 -7.35
C ARG A 19 4.43 0.53 -6.87
N ARG A 20 3.19 1.00 -7.03
CA ARG A 20 1.98 0.26 -6.67
C ARG A 20 1.93 -1.08 -7.38
N LEU A 21 2.18 -1.09 -8.69
CA LEU A 21 2.21 -2.33 -9.48
C LEU A 21 3.31 -3.29 -9.03
N ARG A 22 4.52 -2.78 -8.77
CA ARG A 22 5.65 -3.57 -8.27
C ARG A 22 5.35 -4.19 -6.90
N VAL A 23 4.86 -3.40 -5.96
CA VAL A 23 4.53 -3.86 -4.59
C VAL A 23 3.36 -4.83 -4.62
N ALA A 24 2.36 -4.63 -5.48
CA ALA A 24 1.29 -5.61 -5.69
C ALA A 24 1.85 -6.97 -6.15
N GLY A 25 2.89 -6.96 -6.99
CA GLY A 25 3.64 -8.16 -7.37
C GLY A 25 4.29 -8.83 -6.17
N MET A 26 5.01 -8.06 -5.34
CA MET A 26 5.65 -8.58 -4.13
C MET A 26 4.66 -9.23 -3.15
N VAL A 27 3.46 -8.66 -3.02
CA VAL A 27 2.37 -9.24 -2.21
C VAL A 27 1.89 -10.57 -2.80
N ARG A 28 1.66 -10.65 -4.12
CA ARG A 28 1.27 -11.89 -4.79
C ARG A 28 2.29 -13.01 -4.63
N ASP A 29 3.58 -12.66 -4.60
CA ASP A 29 4.66 -13.62 -4.38
C ASP A 29 4.69 -14.21 -2.95
N GLN A 30 3.88 -13.69 -2.02
CA GLN A 30 3.76 -14.21 -0.66
C GLN A 30 2.70 -15.31 -0.49
N ALA A 31 2.27 -15.95 -1.58
CA ALA A 31 1.37 -17.10 -1.52
C ALA A 31 1.89 -18.16 -0.51
N GLY A 32 1.04 -18.54 0.44
CA GLY A 32 1.42 -19.45 1.54
C GLY A 32 1.82 -18.77 2.85
N ALA A 33 1.89 -17.44 2.90
CA ALA A 33 1.82 -16.68 4.16
C ALA A 33 0.38 -16.61 4.69
N ASP A 34 0.22 -16.38 5.98
CA ASP A 34 -1.10 -16.08 6.57
C ASP A 34 -1.36 -14.57 6.58
N LEU A 35 -0.31 -13.77 6.81
CA LEU A 35 -0.35 -12.30 6.88
C LEU A 35 0.84 -11.69 6.15
N VAL A 36 0.59 -10.64 5.37
CA VAL A 36 1.59 -9.78 4.76
C VAL A 36 1.45 -8.37 5.32
N VAL A 37 2.56 -7.70 5.61
CA VAL A 37 2.60 -6.34 6.15
C VAL A 37 3.49 -5.47 5.25
N LEU A 38 2.94 -4.37 4.74
CA LEU A 38 3.69 -3.34 4.02
C LEU A 38 4.12 -2.19 4.95
N PRO A 39 5.16 -1.42 4.57
CA PRO A 39 5.66 -0.29 5.36
C PRO A 39 4.69 0.89 5.38
N GLU A 40 4.93 1.85 6.26
CA GLU A 40 4.27 3.16 6.26
C GLU A 40 4.62 3.98 5.01
N LEU A 41 3.64 4.74 4.49
CA LEU A 41 3.78 5.73 3.41
C LEU A 41 4.59 5.24 2.20
N TRP A 42 4.50 3.95 1.89
CA TRP A 42 5.35 3.32 0.88
C TRP A 42 5.04 3.79 -0.53
N THR A 43 3.84 4.34 -0.78
CA THR A 43 3.45 4.87 -2.08
C THR A 43 4.25 6.09 -2.47
N THR A 44 4.58 6.99 -1.54
CA THR A 44 5.28 8.26 -1.79
C THR A 44 6.66 8.34 -1.14
N GLY A 45 6.87 7.63 -0.03
CA GLY A 45 8.03 7.72 0.86
C GLY A 45 7.74 8.58 2.09
N ALA A 46 8.16 8.11 3.28
CA ALA A 46 7.82 8.74 4.56
C ALA A 46 8.35 10.17 4.75
N PHE A 47 9.35 10.58 3.97
CA PHE A 47 9.98 11.91 4.03
C PHE A 47 9.64 12.80 2.84
N SER A 48 8.76 12.35 1.94
CA SER A 48 8.39 13.05 0.71
C SER A 48 7.22 14.04 0.94
N TYR A 49 7.32 14.89 1.95
CA TYR A 49 6.21 15.74 2.42
C TYR A 49 5.61 16.62 1.33
N GLU A 50 6.45 17.11 0.41
CA GLU A 50 6.02 17.95 -0.72
C GLU A 50 5.11 17.19 -1.71
N ALA A 51 5.28 15.86 -1.81
CA ALA A 51 4.50 15.01 -2.70
C ALA A 51 3.16 14.54 -2.09
N PHE A 52 2.99 14.58 -0.77
CA PHE A 52 1.76 14.07 -0.13
C PHE A 52 0.51 14.78 -0.62
N GLY A 53 0.61 16.08 -0.92
CA GLY A 53 -0.51 16.83 -1.46
C GLY A 53 -0.99 16.29 -2.81
N SER A 54 -0.07 16.20 -3.77
CA SER A 54 -0.39 15.80 -5.15
C SER A 54 -0.69 14.31 -5.29
N GLU A 55 -0.07 13.47 -4.46
CA GLU A 55 -0.17 12.01 -4.54
C GLU A 55 -1.18 11.43 -3.54
N ALA A 56 -1.86 12.24 -2.73
CA ALA A 56 -2.88 11.73 -1.80
C ALA A 56 -4.09 11.17 -2.54
N GLU A 57 -4.54 10.01 -2.09
CA GLU A 57 -5.65 9.26 -2.67
C GLU A 57 -6.87 9.30 -1.73
N PRO A 58 -8.11 9.19 -2.23
CA PRO A 58 -9.26 8.91 -1.37
C PRO A 58 -9.12 7.54 -0.69
N LEU A 59 -9.87 7.29 0.39
CA LEU A 59 -9.82 6.02 1.13
C LEU A 59 -10.06 4.80 0.24
N GLU A 60 -11.06 4.87 -0.63
CA GLU A 60 -11.37 3.86 -1.66
C GLU A 60 -10.64 4.19 -2.96
N GLY A 61 -9.34 4.48 -2.84
CA GLY A 61 -8.46 4.86 -3.93
C GLY A 61 -7.75 3.68 -4.59
N PRO A 62 -6.96 3.97 -5.64
CA PRO A 62 -6.38 2.94 -6.49
C PRO A 62 -5.33 2.08 -5.75
N THR A 63 -4.67 2.58 -4.70
CA THR A 63 -3.82 1.74 -3.84
C THR A 63 -4.63 0.71 -3.06
N CYS A 64 -5.74 1.11 -2.46
CA CYS A 64 -6.64 0.19 -1.75
C CYS A 64 -7.16 -0.90 -2.70
N GLU A 65 -7.63 -0.53 -3.89
CA GLU A 65 -8.12 -1.49 -4.89
C GLU A 65 -7.03 -2.49 -5.34
N ALA A 66 -5.84 -1.99 -5.68
CA ALA A 66 -4.74 -2.82 -6.14
C ALA A 66 -4.25 -3.79 -5.05
N MET A 67 -4.17 -3.33 -3.81
CA MET A 67 -3.74 -4.15 -2.67
C MET A 67 -4.80 -5.18 -2.25
N ALA A 68 -6.09 -4.81 -2.27
CA ALA A 68 -7.17 -5.77 -2.04
C ALA A 68 -7.16 -6.88 -3.09
N LYS A 69 -6.97 -6.53 -4.37
CA LYS A 69 -6.82 -7.52 -5.44
C LYS A 69 -5.58 -8.39 -5.24
N ALA A 70 -4.42 -7.82 -4.92
CA ALA A 70 -3.20 -8.59 -4.69
C ALA A 70 -3.33 -9.56 -3.49
N ALA A 71 -3.98 -9.12 -2.41
CA ALA A 71 -4.27 -9.97 -1.26
C ALA A 71 -5.19 -11.14 -1.61
N SER A 72 -6.25 -10.87 -2.39
CA SER A 72 -7.17 -11.91 -2.89
C SER A 72 -6.48 -12.89 -3.83
N ASP A 73 -5.65 -12.40 -4.76
CA ASP A 73 -4.92 -13.25 -5.71
C ASP A 73 -3.90 -14.17 -4.98
N ALA A 74 -3.30 -13.69 -3.88
CA ALA A 74 -2.35 -14.44 -3.07
C ALA A 74 -3.01 -15.36 -2.02
N GLY A 75 -4.29 -15.13 -1.71
CA GLY A 75 -5.00 -15.78 -0.61
C GLY A 75 -4.39 -15.49 0.76
N VAL A 76 -4.07 -14.22 1.06
CA VAL A 76 -3.44 -13.77 2.33
C VAL A 76 -4.26 -12.69 3.04
N TRP A 77 -4.10 -12.55 4.35
CA TRP A 77 -4.43 -11.29 5.02
C TRP A 77 -3.37 -10.25 4.68
N LEU A 78 -3.77 -9.02 4.40
CA LEU A 78 -2.83 -7.94 4.08
C LEU A 78 -3.08 -6.75 5.00
N HIS A 79 -2.05 -6.33 5.73
CA HIS A 79 -1.93 -4.97 6.24
C HIS A 79 -1.18 -4.16 5.18
N ALA A 80 -1.88 -3.28 4.46
CA ALA A 80 -1.35 -2.62 3.26
C ALA A 80 -0.43 -1.43 3.59
N GLY A 81 0.09 -1.36 4.82
CA GLY A 81 0.87 -0.24 5.29
C GLY A 81 -0.02 0.99 5.35
N SER A 82 0.52 2.14 4.97
CA SER A 82 -0.26 3.38 4.89
C SER A 82 0.03 4.22 3.65
N ILE A 83 -0.89 5.13 3.35
CA ILE A 83 -0.80 6.10 2.26
C ILE A 83 -1.17 7.51 2.77
N PRO A 84 -0.75 8.57 2.05
CA PRO A 84 -1.39 9.87 2.18
C PRO A 84 -2.84 9.75 1.70
N GLU A 85 -3.80 9.89 2.61
CA GLU A 85 -5.22 9.92 2.31
C GLU A 85 -5.68 11.37 2.16
N ARG A 86 -6.45 11.64 1.11
CA ARG A 86 -7.17 12.90 0.92
C ARG A 86 -8.59 12.77 1.44
N ASP A 87 -8.84 13.44 2.55
CA ASP A 87 -10.18 13.54 3.12
C ASP A 87 -11.07 14.47 2.26
N PRO A 88 -12.36 14.15 2.07
CA PRO A 88 -13.28 15.00 1.32
C PRO A 88 -13.40 16.43 1.86
N ASP A 89 -13.23 16.64 3.17
CA ASP A 89 -13.32 17.94 3.84
C ASP A 89 -12.00 18.72 3.81
N GLY A 90 -10.95 18.16 3.20
CA GLY A 90 -9.70 18.85 2.88
C GLY A 90 -8.43 18.45 3.66
N PRO A 91 -8.49 17.90 4.90
CA PRO A 91 -7.29 17.41 5.58
C PRO A 91 -6.59 16.27 4.81
N LEU A 92 -5.29 16.12 5.11
CA LEU A 92 -4.53 14.94 4.73
C LEU A 92 -4.30 14.07 5.96
N TYR A 93 -4.49 12.76 5.79
CA TYR A 93 -4.20 11.77 6.82
C TYR A 93 -3.12 10.80 6.35
N ASN A 94 -2.43 10.20 7.30
CA ASN A 94 -1.59 9.04 7.07
C ASN A 94 -2.42 7.81 7.49
N THR A 95 -2.99 7.12 6.52
CA THR A 95 -4.04 6.14 6.79
C THR A 95 -3.59 4.75 6.42
N SER A 96 -3.75 3.83 7.37
CA SER A 96 -3.49 2.42 7.16
C SER A 96 -4.75 1.65 6.80
N SER A 97 -4.62 0.64 5.95
CA SER A 97 -5.74 -0.22 5.55
C SER A 97 -5.39 -1.69 5.68
N SER A 98 -6.41 -2.54 5.80
CA SER A 98 -6.23 -3.99 5.89
C SER A 98 -7.31 -4.71 5.09
N SER A 99 -6.89 -5.72 4.33
CA SER A 99 -7.77 -6.52 3.48
C SER A 99 -7.86 -7.96 4.01
N PRO A 100 -9.07 -8.55 4.00
CA PRO A 100 -9.26 -9.93 4.44
C PRO A 100 -8.67 -10.91 3.44
N ARG A 101 -8.32 -12.09 3.96
CA ARG A 101 -8.03 -13.28 3.16
C ARG A 101 -9.34 -13.79 2.55
N ARG A 102 -9.56 -13.51 1.26
CA ARG A 102 -10.67 -14.09 0.48
C ARG A 102 -10.19 -15.29 -0.31
#